data_AF-A0A9E2XRA2-F1
#
_entry.id   AF-A0A9E2XRA2-F1
#
_cell.length_a   1.000
_cell.length_b   1.000
_cell.length_c   1.000
_cell.angle_alpha   90.00
_cell.angle_beta   90.00
_cell.angle_gamma   90.00
#
_symmetry.space_group_name_H-M   'P 1'
#
loop_
_entity.id
_entity.type
_entity.pdbx_description
1 polymer ?
#
loop_
_entity_poly.entity_id
_entity_poly.type
_entity_poly.pdbx_seq_one_letter_code
_entity_poly.pdbx_strand_id
1 'polypeptide(L)'
;MQLLTSQGVSFEAYCVELTQGHAPTAAGFQTYTQGSFTSSQASLLQGLYSSSYASVSTDEQKAAFQTAIWEIMEEPAGSTLNVNTGNFQFYYLSPTSTPAQDSAFASLANGYLQAATSYGGPALFQVNKLVNATYQDFVTVTAVPEPAPYAMLLAGLTAVGFIARRRSR
;
A
#
# COMPACT_ATOMS: atom_id res chain seq x y z
N MET A 1 1.90 10.55 -0.32
CA MET A 1 1.63 11.96 0.03
C MET A 1 1.16 12.02 1.48
N GLN A 2 1.59 13.03 2.24
CA GLN A 2 1.09 13.23 3.61
C GLN A 2 -0.14 14.15 3.59
N LEU A 3 -1.27 13.65 4.10
CA LEU A 3 -2.52 14.38 4.23
C LEU A 3 -2.78 14.72 5.70
N LEU A 4 -3.61 15.74 5.93
CA LEU A 4 -3.98 16.21 7.26
C LEU A 4 -5.50 16.15 7.44
N THR A 5 -5.96 15.67 8.60
CA THR A 5 -7.38 15.79 8.99
C THR A 5 -7.67 17.20 9.51
N SER A 6 -8.96 17.57 9.60
CA SER A 6 -9.38 18.84 10.20
C SER A 6 -8.99 18.98 11.69
N GLN A 7 -8.60 17.88 12.34
CA GLN A 7 -8.11 17.83 13.72
C GLN A 7 -6.58 17.89 13.82
N GLY A 8 -5.87 18.09 12.71
CA GLY A 8 -4.41 18.17 12.70
C GLY A 8 -3.69 16.81 12.74
N VAL A 9 -4.39 15.70 12.49
CA VAL A 9 -3.76 14.37 12.43
C VAL A 9 -3.22 14.13 11.03
N SER A 10 -1.92 13.84 10.92
CA SER A 10 -1.28 13.48 9.66
C SER A 10 -1.36 11.99 9.37
N PHE A 11 -1.53 11.62 8.11
CA PHE A 11 -1.47 10.24 7.63
C PHE A 11 -0.94 10.20 6.20
N GLU A 12 -0.35 9.06 5.81
CA GLU A 12 0.09 8.85 4.44
C GLU A 12 -1.04 8.27 3.58
N ALA A 13 -1.13 8.78 2.36
CA ALA A 13 -2.05 8.29 1.33
C ALA A 13 -1.42 8.37 -0.05
N TYR A 14 -1.89 7.51 -0.95
CA TYR A 14 -1.51 7.47 -2.36
C TYR A 14 -2.76 7.58 -3.22
N CYS A 15 -2.64 8.20 -4.39
CA CYS A 15 -3.74 8.38 -5.32
C CYS A 15 -4.13 7.03 -5.92
N VAL A 16 -5.42 6.80 -6.19
CA VAL A 16 -5.90 5.57 -6.86
C VAL A 16 -6.70 5.83 -8.13
N GLU A 17 -6.81 7.09 -8.53
CA GLU A 17 -7.51 7.52 -9.74
C GLU A 17 -6.61 8.51 -10.51
N LEU A 18 -6.57 8.39 -11.83
CA LEU A 18 -5.76 9.22 -12.72
C LEU A 18 -6.53 10.38 -13.36
N THR A 19 -7.86 10.31 -13.38
CA THR A 19 -8.73 11.22 -14.13
C THR A 19 -9.06 12.51 -13.38
N GLN A 20 -8.94 12.50 -12.06
CA GLN A 20 -9.22 13.64 -11.19
C GLN A 20 -7.93 14.15 -10.55
N GLY A 21 -7.90 15.45 -10.27
CA GLY A 21 -6.78 16.09 -9.56
C GLY A 21 -6.99 16.15 -8.05
N HIS A 22 -5.91 16.37 -7.32
CA HIS A 22 -5.96 16.69 -5.89
C HIS A 22 -6.62 18.07 -5.67
N ALA A 23 -7.38 18.20 -4.57
CA ALA A 23 -7.93 19.48 -4.14
C ALA A 23 -6.84 20.56 -3.93
N PRO A 24 -6.98 21.76 -4.50
CA PRO A 24 -6.04 22.85 -4.25
C PRO A 24 -6.19 23.37 -2.81
N THR A 25 -5.14 23.97 -2.26
CA THR A 25 -5.17 24.56 -0.90
C THR A 25 -6.33 25.55 -0.71
N ALA A 26 -6.67 26.31 -1.75
CA ALA A 26 -7.77 27.28 -1.73
C ALA A 26 -9.16 26.64 -1.52
N ALA A 27 -9.32 25.34 -1.79
CA ALA A 27 -10.57 24.63 -1.55
C ALA A 27 -10.77 24.25 -0.07
N GLY A 28 -9.74 24.36 0.77
CA GLY A 28 -9.79 23.97 2.18
C GLY A 28 -9.90 22.45 2.38
N PHE A 29 -10.29 22.04 3.59
CA PHE A 29 -10.49 20.62 3.92
C PHE A 29 -11.65 20.03 3.11
N GLN A 30 -11.38 18.88 2.49
CA GLN A 30 -12.39 18.13 1.75
C GLN A 30 -12.93 16.97 2.57
N THR A 31 -14.20 16.64 2.33
CA THR A 31 -14.82 15.46 2.92
C THR A 31 -14.62 14.27 1.99
N TYR A 32 -14.10 13.18 2.54
CA TYR A 32 -13.97 11.89 1.86
C TYR A 32 -14.87 10.88 2.54
N THR A 33 -15.48 9.99 1.76
CA THR A 33 -16.26 8.86 2.27
C THR A 33 -15.48 7.56 2.12
N GLN A 34 -15.79 6.55 2.92
CA GLN A 34 -15.17 5.24 2.78
C GLN A 34 -15.71 4.54 1.53
N GLY A 35 -14.81 4.21 0.61
CA GLY A 35 -15.10 3.40 -0.56
C GLY A 35 -14.78 1.93 -0.35
N SER A 36 -14.85 1.15 -1.44
CA SER A 36 -14.40 -0.24 -1.47
C SER A 36 -13.54 -0.49 -2.69
N PHE A 37 -12.53 -1.33 -2.52
CA PHE A 37 -11.79 -1.93 -3.62
C PHE A 37 -12.49 -3.22 -4.06
N THR A 38 -12.25 -3.65 -5.30
CA THR A 38 -12.59 -5.03 -5.68
C THR A 38 -11.73 -6.01 -4.88
N SER A 39 -12.15 -7.28 -4.77
CA SER A 39 -11.40 -8.27 -4.01
C SER A 39 -9.97 -8.46 -4.54
N SER A 40 -9.77 -8.39 -5.86
CA SER A 40 -8.43 -8.48 -6.48
C SER A 40 -7.56 -7.27 -6.13
N GLN A 41 -8.10 -6.06 -6.26
CA GLN A 41 -7.40 -4.83 -5.89
C GLN A 41 -7.04 -4.82 -4.41
N ALA A 42 -7.98 -5.17 -3.53
CA ALA A 42 -7.75 -5.22 -2.09
C ALA A 42 -6.63 -6.20 -1.73
N SER A 43 -6.60 -7.39 -2.35
CA SER A 43 -5.55 -8.39 -2.12
C SER A 43 -4.20 -7.91 -2.61
N LEU A 44 -4.12 -7.34 -3.81
CA LEU A 44 -2.86 -6.85 -4.38
C LEU A 44 -2.32 -5.64 -3.62
N LEU A 45 -3.17 -4.69 -3.25
CA LEU A 45 -2.78 -3.55 -2.42
C LEU A 45 -2.32 -4.02 -1.04
N GLN A 46 -3.03 -4.95 -0.39
CA GLN A 46 -2.59 -5.52 0.87
C GLN A 46 -1.20 -6.17 0.75
N GLY A 47 -0.94 -6.92 -0.33
CA GLY A 47 0.35 -7.55 -0.59
C GLY A 47 1.44 -6.51 -0.87
N LEU A 48 1.12 -5.47 -1.64
CA LEU A 48 2.03 -4.35 -1.94
C LEU A 48 2.46 -3.63 -0.66
N TYR A 49 1.50 -3.24 0.18
CA TYR A 49 1.82 -2.57 1.44
C TYR A 49 2.57 -3.49 2.40
N SER A 50 2.15 -4.74 2.54
CA SER A 50 2.77 -5.67 3.49
C SER A 50 4.17 -6.14 3.05
N SER A 51 4.47 -6.15 1.76
CA SER A 51 5.79 -6.54 1.23
C SER A 51 6.80 -5.39 1.18
N SER A 52 6.33 -4.18 0.84
CA SER A 52 7.23 -3.14 0.33
C SER A 52 7.18 -1.82 1.10
N TYR A 53 6.02 -1.44 1.65
CA TYR A 53 5.77 -0.09 2.18
C TYR A 53 6.80 0.37 3.22
N ALA A 54 7.21 -0.50 4.15
CA ALA A 54 8.17 -0.15 5.20
C ALA A 54 9.58 0.21 4.67
N SER A 55 9.92 -0.19 3.44
CA SER A 55 11.22 0.09 2.81
C SER A 55 11.20 1.29 1.85
N VAL A 56 10.01 1.83 1.57
CA VAL A 56 9.82 2.99 0.67
C VAL A 56 10.15 4.27 1.43
N SER A 57 11.27 4.90 1.07
CA SER A 57 11.80 6.06 1.81
C SER A 57 12.21 7.24 0.92
N THR A 58 12.76 6.97 -0.28
CA THR A 58 13.17 8.02 -1.22
C THR A 58 12.01 8.50 -2.09
N ASP A 59 12.15 9.68 -2.68
CA ASP A 59 11.12 10.22 -3.58
C ASP A 59 10.91 9.32 -4.81
N GLU A 60 11.99 8.76 -5.36
CA GLU A 60 11.92 7.80 -6.46
C GLU A 60 11.18 6.51 -6.07
N GLN A 61 11.45 5.97 -4.87
CA GLN A 61 10.73 4.79 -4.36
C GLN A 61 9.25 5.09 -4.13
N LYS A 62 8.92 6.26 -3.58
CA LYS A 62 7.53 6.68 -3.36
C LYS A 62 6.79 6.86 -4.69
N ALA A 63 7.45 7.43 -5.69
CA ALA A 63 6.89 7.56 -7.03
C ALA A 63 6.69 6.18 -7.69
N ALA A 64 7.68 5.28 -7.62
CA ALA A 64 7.54 3.92 -8.17
C ALA A 64 6.45 3.11 -7.44
N PHE A 65 6.29 3.29 -6.13
CA PHE A 65 5.20 2.71 -5.35
C PHE A 65 3.84 3.27 -5.78
N GLN A 66 3.74 4.58 -6.03
CA GLN A 66 2.54 5.22 -6.60
C GLN A 66 2.20 4.66 -7.99
N THR A 67 3.21 4.43 -8.85
CA THR A 67 3.04 3.82 -10.17
C THR A 67 2.53 2.39 -10.08
N ALA A 68 3.05 1.59 -9.13
CA ALA A 68 2.55 0.24 -8.87
C ALA A 68 1.08 0.24 -8.39
N ILE A 69 0.67 1.25 -7.61
CA ILE A 69 -0.73 1.40 -7.22
C ILE A 69 -1.61 1.67 -8.45
N TRP A 70 -1.21 2.56 -9.36
CA TRP A 70 -1.98 2.83 -10.58
C TRP A 70 -2.12 1.60 -11.48
N GLU A 71 -1.04 0.84 -11.65
CA GLU A 71 -1.09 -0.44 -12.35
C GLU A 71 -2.16 -1.37 -11.76
N ILE A 72 -2.17 -1.57 -10.43
CA ILE A 72 -3.17 -2.42 -9.75
C ILE A 72 -4.60 -1.89 -9.95
N MET A 73 -4.78 -0.58 -10.02
CA MET A 73 -6.09 0.05 -10.10
C MET A 73 -6.69 -0.01 -11.51
N GLU A 74 -5.86 0.12 -12.54
CA GLU A 74 -6.27 0.24 -13.94
C GLU A 74 -6.25 -1.09 -14.71
N GLU A 75 -5.50 -2.08 -14.21
CA GLU A 75 -5.46 -3.40 -14.83
C GLU A 75 -6.72 -4.23 -14.53
N PRO A 76 -7.28 -4.93 -15.54
CA PRO A 76 -8.36 -5.89 -15.32
C PRO A 76 -7.96 -6.99 -14.33
N ALA A 77 -8.93 -7.47 -13.56
CA ALA A 77 -8.69 -8.55 -12.61
C ALA A 77 -8.16 -9.82 -13.33
N GLY A 78 -7.02 -10.33 -12.85
CA GLY A 78 -6.37 -11.51 -13.42
C GLY A 78 -5.33 -11.20 -14.51
N SER A 79 -5.17 -9.94 -14.92
CA SER A 79 -4.05 -9.53 -15.77
C SER A 79 -2.70 -9.71 -15.08
N THR A 80 -1.67 -9.99 -15.87
CA THR A 80 -0.28 -9.88 -15.42
C THR A 80 0.08 -8.41 -15.29
N LEU A 81 0.39 -7.96 -14.08
CA LEU A 81 0.78 -6.58 -13.80
C LEU A 81 2.18 -6.30 -14.37
N ASN A 82 2.32 -5.24 -15.15
CA ASN A 82 3.59 -4.74 -15.66
C ASN A 82 3.43 -3.31 -16.19
N VAL A 83 4.08 -2.34 -15.54
CA VAL A 83 3.96 -0.92 -15.88
C VAL A 83 4.44 -0.55 -17.30
N ASN A 84 5.06 -1.45 -18.06
CA ASN A 84 5.48 -1.19 -19.44
C ASN A 84 4.43 -1.61 -20.48
N THR A 85 3.34 -2.27 -20.07
CA THR A 85 2.36 -2.89 -20.96
C THR A 85 0.97 -2.87 -20.33
N GLY A 86 -0.10 -3.14 -21.09
CA GLY A 86 -1.45 -3.19 -20.53
C GLY A 86 -2.21 -1.87 -20.68
N ASN A 87 -3.21 -1.68 -19.84
CA ASN A 87 -4.10 -0.52 -19.80
C ASN A 87 -3.39 0.71 -19.22
N PHE A 88 -2.68 0.52 -18.11
CA PHE A 88 -1.79 1.55 -17.58
C PHE A 88 -0.38 1.32 -18.12
N GLN A 89 0.27 2.39 -18.57
CA GLN A 89 1.64 2.33 -19.07
C GLN A 89 2.43 3.53 -18.58
N PHE A 90 3.52 3.24 -17.89
CA PHE A 90 4.58 4.18 -17.61
C PHE A 90 5.40 4.43 -18.88
N TYR A 91 5.58 5.70 -19.23
CA TYR A 91 6.36 6.10 -20.40
C TYR A 91 7.74 6.64 -20.02
N TYR A 92 7.79 7.65 -19.16
CA TYR A 92 9.04 8.27 -18.71
C TYR A 92 8.86 8.90 -17.33
N LEU A 93 9.93 8.98 -16.56
CA LEU A 93 9.94 9.52 -15.20
C LEU A 93 9.82 11.04 -15.21
N SER A 94 10.50 11.70 -16.15
CA SER A 94 10.44 13.14 -16.35
C SER A 94 10.75 13.51 -17.80
N PRO A 95 10.41 14.72 -18.28
CA PRO A 95 10.76 15.16 -19.62
C PRO A 95 12.27 15.16 -19.94
N THR A 96 13.11 15.04 -18.90
CA THR A 96 14.58 15.07 -19.00
C THR A 96 15.24 13.76 -18.58
N SER A 97 14.49 12.70 -18.27
CA SER A 97 15.09 11.41 -17.92
C SER A 97 15.71 10.74 -19.15
N THR A 98 16.77 9.99 -18.89
CA THR A 98 17.38 9.13 -19.89
C THR A 98 16.64 7.79 -19.97
N PRO A 99 16.70 7.07 -21.10
CA PRO A 99 16.10 5.74 -21.21
C PRO A 99 16.56 4.75 -20.14
N ALA A 100 17.81 4.87 -19.67
CA ALA A 100 18.34 4.03 -18.59
C ALA A 100 17.67 4.34 -17.24
N GLN A 101 17.39 5.61 -16.95
CA GLN A 101 16.67 6.02 -15.74
C GLN A 101 15.20 5.57 -15.80
N ASP A 102 14.55 5.74 -16.96
CA ASP A 102 13.17 5.27 -17.15
C ASP A 102 13.06 3.75 -16.98
N SER A 103 14.00 3.00 -17.56
CA SER A 103 14.06 1.54 -17.40
C SER A 103 14.31 1.12 -15.94
N ALA A 104 15.20 1.80 -15.23
CA ALA A 104 15.46 1.53 -13.81
C ALA A 104 14.21 1.80 -12.95
N PHE A 105 13.51 2.91 -13.20
CA PHE A 105 12.28 3.26 -12.51
C PHE A 105 11.16 2.25 -12.78
N ALA A 106 10.94 1.89 -14.05
CA ALA A 106 9.95 0.89 -14.42
C ALA A 106 10.27 -0.48 -13.79
N SER A 107 11.55 -0.85 -13.73
CA SER A 107 12.00 -2.07 -13.05
C SER A 107 11.73 -2.02 -11.54
N LEU A 108 11.87 -0.85 -10.89
CA LEU A 108 11.56 -0.69 -9.47
C LEU A 108 10.06 -0.86 -9.20
N ALA A 109 9.21 -0.21 -10.00
CA ALA A 109 7.76 -0.35 -9.90
C ALA A 109 7.30 -1.80 -10.14
N ASN A 110 7.85 -2.46 -11.17
CA ASN A 110 7.59 -3.88 -11.42
C ASN A 110 8.10 -4.80 -10.31
N GLY A 111 9.21 -4.46 -9.66
CA GLY A 111 9.68 -5.17 -8.47
C GLY A 111 8.65 -5.13 -7.34
N TYR A 112 8.03 -3.97 -7.09
CA TYR A 112 6.95 -3.85 -6.11
C TYR A 112 5.71 -4.66 -6.50
N LEU A 113 5.32 -4.66 -7.77
CA LEU A 113 4.20 -5.47 -8.28
C LEU A 113 4.46 -6.98 -8.14
N GLN A 114 5.68 -7.42 -8.44
CA GLN A 114 6.09 -8.80 -8.24
C GLN A 114 6.08 -9.20 -6.76
N ALA A 115 6.58 -8.33 -5.88
CA ALA A 115 6.56 -8.54 -4.44
C ALA A 115 5.12 -8.62 -3.91
N ALA A 116 4.22 -7.77 -4.41
CA ALA A 116 2.80 -7.77 -4.06
C ALA A 116 2.09 -9.07 -4.50
N THR A 117 2.29 -9.49 -5.74
CA THR A 117 1.67 -10.71 -6.30
C THR A 117 2.20 -11.99 -5.65
N SER A 118 3.47 -12.00 -5.24
CA SER A 118 4.11 -13.14 -4.58
C SER A 118 3.91 -13.15 -3.05
N TYR A 119 3.24 -12.13 -2.49
CA TYR A 119 3.08 -12.00 -1.05
C TYR A 119 2.09 -13.04 -0.49
N GLY A 120 2.63 -14.06 0.19
CA GLY A 120 1.85 -15.07 0.91
C GLY A 120 1.83 -14.90 2.43
N GLY A 121 2.35 -13.78 2.95
CA GLY A 121 2.47 -13.52 4.38
C GLY A 121 1.18 -13.01 5.04
N PRO A 122 1.19 -12.83 6.37
CA PRO A 122 0.06 -12.22 7.08
C PRO A 122 -0.12 -10.75 6.69
N ALA A 123 -1.36 -10.23 6.75
CA ALA A 123 -1.58 -8.80 6.53
C ALA A 123 -0.89 -7.96 7.61
N LEU A 124 0.07 -7.13 7.21
CA LEU A 124 0.71 -6.16 8.11
C LEU A 124 -0.03 -4.81 8.10
N PHE A 125 -0.80 -4.57 7.04
CA PHE A 125 -1.57 -3.34 6.85
C PHE A 125 -2.99 -3.68 6.38
N GLN A 126 -3.95 -2.91 6.89
CA GLN A 126 -5.30 -2.87 6.37
C GLN A 126 -5.43 -1.68 5.41
N VAL A 127 -5.85 -1.94 4.18
CA VAL A 127 -6.03 -0.93 3.13
C VAL A 127 -7.43 -0.31 3.20
N ASN A 128 -7.51 1.01 3.08
CA ASN A 128 -8.73 1.79 3.15
C ASN A 128 -8.83 2.69 1.92
N LYS A 129 -9.97 2.67 1.22
CA LYS A 129 -10.27 3.59 0.12
C LYS A 129 -10.99 4.83 0.66
N LEU A 130 -10.47 6.00 0.31
CA LEU A 130 -11.12 7.30 0.54
C LEU A 130 -11.63 7.81 -0.80
N VAL A 131 -12.92 8.11 -0.90
CA VAL A 131 -13.59 8.51 -2.14
C VAL A 131 -14.09 9.94 -2.06
N ASN A 132 -13.94 10.69 -3.16
CA ASN A 132 -14.54 12.01 -3.32
C ASN A 132 -15.11 12.16 -4.74
N ALA A 133 -16.20 12.93 -4.88
CA ALA A 133 -16.90 13.06 -6.16
C ALA A 133 -16.25 14.07 -7.13
N THR A 134 -15.32 14.90 -6.66
CA THR A 134 -14.73 16.03 -7.41
C THR A 134 -13.21 15.96 -7.46
N TYR A 135 -12.59 15.40 -6.43
CA TYR A 135 -11.15 15.28 -6.28
C TYR A 135 -10.73 13.83 -6.21
N GLN A 136 -9.49 13.56 -6.63
CA GLN A 136 -8.94 12.22 -6.70
C GLN A 136 -9.21 11.38 -5.44
N ASP A 137 -9.52 10.12 -5.67
CA ASP A 137 -9.61 9.09 -4.64
C ASP A 137 -8.22 8.73 -4.10
N PHE A 138 -8.20 8.18 -2.88
CA PHE A 138 -6.98 7.73 -2.23
C PHE A 138 -7.07 6.30 -1.68
N VAL A 139 -5.91 5.65 -1.59
CA VAL A 139 -5.65 4.54 -0.67
C VAL A 139 -4.83 5.03 0.51
N THR A 140 -5.20 4.60 1.71
CA THR A 140 -4.41 4.77 2.93
C THR A 140 -4.39 3.46 3.71
N VAL A 141 -3.47 3.33 4.67
CA VAL A 141 -3.32 2.11 5.46
C VAL A 141 -3.31 2.38 6.95
N THR A 142 -3.82 1.40 7.69
CA THR A 142 -3.66 1.30 9.14
C THR A 142 -2.84 0.05 9.44
N ALA A 143 -1.83 0.16 10.29
CA ALA A 143 -1.04 -1.00 10.72
C ALA A 143 -1.98 -2.01 11.40
N VAL A 144 -1.86 -3.28 11.01
CA VAL A 144 -2.54 -4.39 11.69
C VAL A 144 -1.76 -4.64 12.99
N PRO A 145 -2.40 -4.56 14.17
CA PRO A 145 -1.72 -4.87 15.41
C PRO A 145 -1.22 -6.32 15.36
N GLU A 146 0.09 -6.51 15.46
CA GLU A 146 0.64 -7.85 15.63
C GLU A 146 -0.02 -8.48 16.88
N PRO A 147 -0.46 -9.76 16.84
CA PRO A 147 -0.90 -10.44 18.04
C PRO A 147 0.28 -10.40 19.02
N ALA A 148 0.11 -9.62 20.09
CA ALA A 148 1.21 -9.14 20.91
C ALA A 148 2.18 -10.29 21.19
N PRO A 149 3.48 -10.18 20.86
CA PRO A 149 4.46 -11.23 21.14
C PRO A 149 4.43 -11.65 22.62
N TYR A 150 4.01 -10.74 23.51
CA TYR A 150 3.72 -11.01 24.92
C TYR A 150 2.62 -12.05 25.16
N ALA A 151 1.54 -12.08 24.37
CA ALA A 151 0.49 -13.07 24.52
C ALA A 151 1.00 -14.49 24.19
N MET A 152 1.81 -14.63 23.14
CA MET A 152 2.44 -15.91 22.76
C MET A 152 3.54 -16.31 23.74
N LEU A 153 4.33 -15.36 24.23
CA LEU A 153 5.33 -15.59 25.27
C LEU A 153 4.67 -16.04 26.58
N LEU A 154 3.59 -15.37 27.00
CA LEU A 154 2.82 -15.74 28.19
C LEU A 154 2.14 -17.10 28.01
N ALA A 155 1.59 -17.38 26.83
CA ALA A 155 1.03 -18.70 26.51
C ALA A 155 2.10 -19.80 26.58
N GLY A 156 3.31 -19.54 26.04
CA GLY A 156 4.45 -20.45 26.14
C GLY A 156 4.89 -20.69 27.59
N LEU A 157 5.07 -19.62 28.37
CA LEU A 157 5.49 -19.69 29.77
C LEU A 157 4.45 -20.37 30.66
N THR A 158 3.16 -20.12 30.43
CA THR A 158 2.07 -20.78 31.18
C THR A 158 2.01 -22.28 30.87
N ALA A 159 2.19 -22.68 29.60
CA ALA A 159 2.28 -24.08 29.22
C ALA A 159 3.47 -24.79 29.89
N VAL A 160 4.66 -24.18 29.86
CA VAL A 160 5.86 -24.72 30.52
C VAL A 160 5.67 -24.82 32.03
N GLY A 161 5.10 -23.79 32.66
CA GLY A 161 4.79 -23.80 34.09
C GLY A 161 3.80 -24.91 34.48
N PHE A 162 2.79 -25.17 33.66
CA PHE A 162 1.82 -26.24 33.89
C PHE A 162 2.45 -27.63 33.77
N ILE A 163 3.34 -27.84 32.79
CA ILE A 163 4.08 -29.10 32.61
C ILE A 163 5.05 -29.33 33.76
N ALA A 164 5.80 -28.30 34.18
CA ALA A 164 6.72 -28.37 35.31
C ALA A 164 5.99 -28.77 36.61
N ARG A 165 4.81 -28.21 36.86
CA ARG A 165 3.96 -28.54 38.03
C ARG A 165 3.44 -29.98 38.02
N ARG A 166 3.23 -30.58 36.85
CA ARG A 166 2.84 -32.00 36.73
C ARG A 166 3.98 -32.98 36.98
N ARG A 167 5.23 -32.55 36.78
CA ARG A 167 6.42 -33.39 37.00
C ARG A 167 6.94 -33.35 38.45
N SER A 168 6.55 -32.33 39.21
CA SER A 168 6.90 -32.19 40.63
C SER A 168 5.86 -32.78 41.59
N ARG A 169 4.84 -33.46 41.08
CA ARG A 169 3.85 -34.26 41.82
C ARG A 169 4.04 -35.71 41.41
#